data_AF-A0A3B9QU73-F1
#
_entry.id   AF-A0A3B9QU73-F1
#
_cell.length_a   1.000
_cell.length_b   1.000
_cell.length_c   1.000
_cell.angle_alpha   90.00
_cell.angle_beta   90.00
_cell.angle_gamma   90.00
#
_symmetry.space_group_name_H-M   'P 1'
#
loop_
_entity.id
_entity.type
_entity.pdbx_description
1 polymer ?
#
loop_
_entity_poly.entity_id
_entity_poly.type
_entity_poly.pdbx_seq_one_letter_code
_entity_poly.pdbx_strand_id
1 'polypeptide(L)'
;MAPHHRAMKPVPAENMPGGLGAKKAWISRDFLAVLYEDQDTGADRLTVNSTTVDRDTGRWRDGITWDELMEVKRQCGLDKEWAVEVYPPDTETVNVAAMRHLWLLPHPPTYAWRKAA
;
A
#
# COMPACT_ATOMS: atom_id res chain seq x y z
N MET A 1 -11.49 -3.05 19.77
CA MET A 1 -11.03 -2.10 18.74
C MET A 1 -9.74 -1.47 19.22
N ALA A 2 -8.62 -1.70 18.51
CA ALA A 2 -7.34 -1.08 18.85
C ALA A 2 -7.42 0.46 18.71
N PRO A 3 -6.66 1.24 19.50
CA PRO A 3 -6.72 2.70 19.48
C PRO A 3 -6.36 3.22 18.08
N HIS A 4 -7.23 4.08 17.55
CA HIS A 4 -7.12 4.65 16.21
C HIS A 4 -6.01 5.71 16.13
N HIS A 5 -4.77 5.25 15.99
CA HIS A 5 -3.65 6.12 15.65
C HIS A 5 -3.83 6.68 14.24
N ARG A 6 -3.66 8.01 14.08
CA ARG A 6 -3.54 8.63 12.75
C ARG A 6 -2.27 8.19 12.03
N ALA A 7 -1.23 7.83 12.80
CA ALA A 7 0.00 7.29 12.26
C ALA A 7 -0.09 5.77 12.10
N MET A 8 0.52 5.25 11.05
CA MET A 8 0.76 3.83 10.80
C MET A 8 1.56 3.22 11.96
N LYS A 9 1.07 2.12 12.50
CA LYS A 9 1.75 1.32 13.52
C LYS A 9 2.02 -0.07 12.99
N PRO A 10 3.20 -0.65 13.24
CA PRO A 10 3.47 -2.04 12.88
C PRO A 10 2.40 -2.96 13.47
N VAL A 11 1.90 -3.88 12.66
CA VAL A 11 1.02 -4.96 13.11
C VAL A 11 1.89 -6.04 13.76
N PRO A 12 1.57 -6.49 14.99
CA PRO A 12 2.28 -7.59 15.63
C PRO A 12 2.23 -8.88 14.80
N ALA A 13 3.27 -9.72 14.91
CA ALA A 13 3.40 -10.93 14.10
C ALA A 13 2.19 -11.88 14.24
N GLU A 14 1.61 -11.98 15.45
CA GLU A 14 0.43 -12.80 15.74
C GLU A 14 -0.85 -12.30 15.07
N ASN A 15 -0.88 -11.03 14.64
CA ASN A 15 -2.01 -10.39 13.97
C ASN A 15 -1.72 -10.10 12.49
N MET A 16 -0.62 -10.63 11.96
CA MET A 16 -0.27 -10.43 10.56
C MET A 16 -1.38 -10.98 9.65
N PRO A 17 -1.73 -10.25 8.57
CA PRO A 17 -2.65 -10.77 7.57
C PRO A 17 -2.13 -12.11 7.04
N GLY A 18 -2.97 -13.14 7.06
CA GLY A 18 -2.64 -14.44 6.47
C GLY A 18 -2.52 -14.33 4.94
N GLY A 19 -1.61 -15.09 4.33
CA GLY A 19 -1.40 -15.13 2.89
C GLY A 19 0.04 -15.46 2.49
N LEU A 20 0.23 -15.86 1.23
CA LEU A 20 1.55 -16.15 0.66
C LEU A 20 2.39 -14.86 0.57
N GLY A 21 3.53 -14.82 1.26
CA GLY A 21 4.56 -13.79 1.08
C GLY A 21 4.43 -12.50 1.90
N ALA A 22 3.50 -12.39 2.87
CA ALA A 22 3.40 -11.20 3.71
C ALA A 22 4.64 -11.05 4.61
N LYS A 23 5.43 -9.99 4.41
CA LYS A 23 6.66 -9.69 5.17
C LYS A 23 6.41 -8.82 6.40
N LYS A 24 5.64 -7.75 6.22
CA LYS A 24 5.38 -6.71 7.22
C LYS A 24 4.01 -6.11 6.98
N ALA A 25 3.34 -5.66 8.04
CA ALA A 25 2.12 -4.90 7.92
C ALA A 25 2.11 -3.73 8.90
N TRP A 26 1.36 -2.70 8.54
CA TRP A 26 1.10 -1.53 9.35
C TRP A 26 -0.37 -1.17 9.28
N ILE A 27 -0.91 -0.68 10.39
CA ILE A 27 -2.31 -0.26 10.48
C ILE A 27 -2.41 1.11 11.14
N SER A 28 -3.35 1.93 10.65
CA SER A 28 -3.78 3.18 11.24
C SER A 28 -5.31 3.20 11.32
N ARG A 29 -5.89 4.34 11.72
CA ARG A 29 -7.33 4.56 11.62
C ARG A 29 -7.83 4.43 10.18
N ASP A 30 -7.05 4.94 9.23
CA ASP A 30 -7.52 5.22 7.88
C ASP A 30 -7.05 4.16 6.87
N PHE A 31 -5.94 3.48 7.17
CA PHE A 31 -5.30 2.55 6.26
C PHE A 31 -4.76 1.27 6.93
N LEU A 32 -4.79 0.19 6.16
CA LEU A 32 -3.99 -1.02 6.37
C LEU A 32 -2.99 -1.10 5.20
N ALA A 33 -1.70 -1.18 5.52
CA ALA A 33 -0.65 -1.37 4.54
C ALA A 33 0.06 -2.71 4.78
N VAL A 34 0.23 -3.52 3.74
CA VAL A 34 0.86 -4.84 3.85
C VAL A 34 1.91 -4.98 2.76
N LEU A 35 3.15 -5.23 3.18
CA LEU A 35 4.29 -5.49 2.31
C LEU A 35 4.35 -6.99 2.02
N TYR A 36 4.23 -7.34 0.75
CA TYR A 36 4.38 -8.68 0.24
C TYR A 36 5.68 -8.80 -0.54
N GLU A 37 6.30 -9.96 -0.49
CA GLU A 37 7.27 -10.40 -1.49
C GLU A 37 6.56 -11.23 -2.54
N ASP A 38 6.56 -10.76 -3.78
CA ASP A 38 6.07 -11.51 -4.92
C ASP A 38 6.93 -12.77 -5.12
N GLN A 39 6.31 -13.94 -5.06
CA GLN A 39 7.04 -15.21 -5.03
C GLN A 39 7.67 -15.58 -6.40
N ASP A 40 7.15 -15.01 -7.48
CA ASP A 40 7.63 -15.31 -8.84
C ASP A 40 8.80 -14.38 -9.24
N THR A 41 8.73 -13.11 -8.84
CA THR A 41 9.71 -12.08 -9.22
C THR A 41 10.68 -11.70 -8.11
N GLY A 42 10.36 -12.02 -6.85
CA GLY A 42 11.08 -11.53 -5.67
C GLY A 42 10.89 -10.03 -5.41
N ALA A 43 10.05 -9.35 -6.18
CA ALA A 43 9.80 -7.93 -6.03
C ALA A 43 8.91 -7.66 -4.82
N ASP A 44 9.22 -6.60 -4.07
CA ASP A 44 8.38 -6.19 -2.95
C ASP A 44 7.20 -5.35 -3.47
N ARG A 45 5.99 -5.65 -2.98
CA ARG A 45 4.75 -4.93 -3.28
C ARG A 45 4.07 -4.49 -2.00
N LEU A 46 3.89 -3.19 -1.82
CA LEU A 46 3.07 -2.64 -0.76
C LEU A 46 1.62 -2.50 -1.23
N THR A 47 0.71 -3.22 -0.59
CA THR A 47 -0.74 -3.00 -0.74
C THR A 47 -1.20 -1.98 0.29
N VAL A 48 -2.09 -1.06 -0.09
CA VAL A 48 -2.68 -0.06 0.80
C VAL A 48 -4.19 -0.09 0.63
N ASN A 49 -4.89 -0.45 1.71
CA ASN A 49 -6.34 -0.58 1.77
C ASN A 49 -6.91 0.49 2.69
N SER A 50 -8.06 1.08 2.35
CA SER A 50 -8.77 1.88 3.34
C SER A 50 -9.38 0.98 4.43
N THR A 51 -9.26 1.41 5.68
CA THR A 51 -9.95 0.80 6.83
C THR A 51 -11.18 1.60 7.25
N THR A 52 -11.54 2.63 6.48
CA THR A 52 -12.69 3.49 6.75
C THR A 52 -13.87 3.03 5.91
N VAL A 53 -15.04 2.93 6.53
CA VAL A 53 -16.32 2.71 5.84
C VAL A 53 -17.05 4.04 5.77
N ASP A 54 -17.49 4.42 4.58
CA ASP A 54 -18.41 5.52 4.37
C ASP A 54 -19.75 5.17 5.05
N ARG A 55 -20.16 6.01 6.00
CA ARG A 55 -21.31 5.72 6.87
C ARG A 55 -22.65 5.81 6.15
N ASP A 56 -22.73 6.58 5.07
CA ASP A 56 -23.96 6.83 4.34
C ASP A 56 -24.23 5.72 3.33
N THR A 57 -23.17 5.17 2.73
CA THR A 57 -23.24 4.13 1.70
C THR A 57 -22.94 2.73 2.24
N GLY A 58 -22.32 2.62 3.41
CA GLY A 58 -21.85 1.35 3.99
C GLY A 58 -20.68 0.71 3.22
N ARG A 59 -20.09 1.43 2.26
CA ARG A 59 -18.98 0.93 1.43
C ARG A 59 -17.64 1.33 2.02
N TRP A 60 -16.60 0.56 1.72
CA TRP A 60 -15.23 1.00 2.01
C TRP A 60 -14.95 2.32 1.31
N ARG A 61 -14.30 3.25 2.02
CA ARG A 61 -13.89 4.53 1.48
C ARG A 61 -12.88 4.29 0.36
N ASP A 62 -13.26 4.72 -0.83
CA ASP A 62 -12.41 4.67 -2.02
C ASP A 62 -11.72 6.02 -2.26
N GLY A 63 -10.86 6.10 -3.27
CA GLY A 63 -10.20 7.34 -3.68
C GLY A 63 -8.97 7.66 -2.85
N ILE A 64 -8.16 6.66 -2.50
CA ILE A 64 -6.86 6.88 -1.83
C ILE A 64 -6.01 7.77 -2.75
N THR A 65 -5.67 8.95 -2.24
CA THR A 65 -4.97 9.99 -2.99
C THR A 65 -3.47 9.71 -3.07
N TRP A 66 -2.79 10.36 -4.03
CA TRP A 66 -1.34 10.27 -4.16
C TRP A 66 -0.61 10.74 -2.89
N ASP A 67 -1.06 11.84 -2.27
CA ASP A 67 -0.46 12.37 -1.04
C ASP A 67 -0.60 11.39 0.13
N GLU A 68 -1.75 10.73 0.25
CA GLU A 68 -1.97 9.67 1.25
C GLU A 68 -1.08 8.45 1.00
N LEU A 69 -0.91 8.01 -0.26
CA LEU A 69 0.02 6.93 -0.60
C LEU A 69 1.46 7.28 -0.25
N MET A 70 1.90 8.49 -0.55
CA MET A 70 3.24 8.97 -0.22
C MET A 70 3.46 9.02 1.30
N GLU A 71 2.46 9.47 2.05
CA GLU A 71 2.52 9.48 3.51
C GLU A 71 2.56 8.08 4.10
N VAL A 72 1.70 7.16 3.65
CA VAL A 72 1.70 5.75 4.09
C VAL A 72 3.06 5.12 3.80
N LYS A 73 3.58 5.26 2.58
CA LYS A 73 4.91 4.74 2.19
C LYS A 73 6.01 5.25 3.11
N ARG A 74 6.02 6.56 3.41
CA ARG A 74 6.97 7.16 4.36
C ARG A 74 6.83 6.58 5.76
N GLN A 75 5.63 6.49 6.30
CA GLN A 75 5.40 5.98 7.66
C GLN A 75 5.69 4.47 7.80
N CYS A 76 5.60 3.70 6.71
CA CYS A 76 6.04 2.31 6.66
C CYS A 76 7.57 2.15 6.59
N GLY A 77 8.34 3.26 6.57
CA GLY A 77 9.80 3.25 6.48
C GLY A 77 10.33 2.99 5.07
N LEU A 78 9.52 3.27 4.05
CA LEU A 78 9.84 3.06 2.63
C LEU A 78 10.04 4.41 1.91
N ASP A 79 10.41 5.47 2.62
CA ASP A 79 10.56 6.82 2.10
C ASP A 79 11.63 6.92 0.99
N LYS A 80 12.65 6.08 1.06
CA LYS A 80 13.79 6.06 0.12
C LYS A 80 13.58 5.21 -1.13
N GLU A 81 12.60 4.30 -1.10
CA GLU A 81 12.36 3.36 -2.20
C GLU A 81 11.68 4.06 -3.37
N TRP A 82 11.98 3.66 -4.60
CA TRP A 82 11.12 4.02 -5.72
C TRP A 82 9.91 3.08 -5.74
N ALA A 83 8.75 3.61 -6.12
CA ALA A 83 7.55 2.81 -6.25
C ALA A 83 6.76 3.22 -7.49
N VAL A 84 6.11 2.24 -8.12
CA VAL A 84 5.21 2.47 -9.26
C VAL A 84 3.84 1.86 -9.00
N GLU A 85 2.83 2.50 -9.56
CA GLU A 85 1.51 1.89 -9.73
C GLU A 85 1.42 1.35 -11.16
N VAL A 86 0.96 0.11 -11.30
CA VAL A 86 0.75 -0.52 -12.60
C VAL A 86 -0.72 -0.37 -12.97
N TYR A 87 -0.97 0.22 -14.14
CA TYR A 87 -2.29 0.34 -14.74
C TYR A 87 -2.37 -0.68 -15.89
N PRO A 88 -3.02 -1.84 -15.67
CA PRO A 88 -3.07 -2.89 -16.67
C PRO A 88 -3.99 -2.51 -17.84
N PRO A 89 -3.92 -3.23 -18.97
CA PRO A 89 -4.96 -3.15 -20.00
C PRO A 89 -6.36 -3.43 -19.42
N ASP A 90 -7.40 -2.87 -20.05
CA ASP A 90 -8.79 -3.05 -19.58
C ASP A 90 -9.20 -4.52 -19.46
N THR A 91 -8.70 -5.38 -20.34
CA THR A 91 -8.97 -6.84 -20.32
C THR A 91 -8.37 -7.56 -19.12
N GLU A 92 -7.36 -6.97 -18.50
CA GLU A 92 -6.66 -7.50 -17.32
C GLU A 92 -7.04 -6.73 -16.05
N THR A 93 -7.95 -5.76 -16.16
CA THR A 93 -8.37 -4.93 -15.02
C THR A 93 -9.32 -5.70 -14.12
N VAL A 94 -8.91 -5.87 -12.85
CA VAL A 94 -9.76 -6.40 -11.78
C VAL A 94 -9.94 -5.32 -10.73
N ASN A 95 -11.12 -4.69 -10.69
CA ASN A 95 -11.45 -3.63 -9.73
C ASN A 95 -12.51 -4.10 -8.74
N VAL A 96 -12.08 -4.76 -7.67
CA VAL A 96 -12.99 -5.40 -6.68
C VAL A 96 -12.81 -4.88 -5.26
N ALA A 97 -11.88 -3.95 -5.02
CA ALA A 97 -11.61 -3.41 -3.69
C ALA A 97 -11.05 -1.99 -3.77
N ALA A 98 -11.35 -1.18 -2.75
CA ALA A 98 -10.74 0.14 -2.51
C ALA A 98 -9.29 -0.02 -2.01
N MET A 99 -8.43 -0.48 -2.92
CA MET A 99 -7.03 -0.80 -2.66
C MET A 99 -6.13 -0.25 -3.75
N ARG A 100 -4.92 0.14 -3.35
CA ARG A 100 -3.86 0.58 -4.26
C ARG A 100 -2.60 -0.22 -4.01
N HIS A 101 -1.83 -0.44 -5.08
CA HIS A 101 -0.65 -1.29 -5.07
C HIS A 101 0.56 -0.48 -5.50
N LEU A 102 1.58 -0.45 -4.65
CA LEU A 102 2.87 0.16 -4.92
C LEU A 102 3.90 -0.96 -5.08
N TRP A 103 4.38 -1.17 -6.31
CA TRP A 103 5.51 -2.07 -6.56
C TRP A 103 6.81 -1.32 -6.31
N LEU A 104 7.60 -1.81 -5.36
CA LEU A 104 8.87 -1.22 -5.00
C LEU A 104 9.92 -1.63 -6.03
N LEU A 105 10.75 -0.67 -6.42
CA LEU A 105 11.80 -0.89 -7.41
C LEU A 105 13.16 -0.98 -6.72
N PRO A 106 13.99 -1.98 -7.06
CA PRO A 106 15.31 -2.16 -6.44
C PRO A 106 16.30 -1.05 -6.84
N HIS A 107 16.00 -0.33 -7.93
CA HIS A 107 16.81 0.77 -8.45
C HIS A 107 15.90 1.89 -8.96
N PRO A 108 16.38 3.15 -8.99
CA PRO A 108 15.63 4.25 -9.59
C PRO A 108 15.25 3.97 -11.05
N PRO A 109 13.96 4.07 -11.44
CA PRO A 109 13.56 3.81 -12.81
C PRO A 109 14.14 4.85 -13.76
N THR A 110 14.46 4.43 -14.99
CA THR A 110 15.05 5.29 -16.03
C THR A 110 14.07 6.35 -16.53
N TYR A 111 12.77 6.09 -16.41
CA TYR A 111 11.68 6.97 -16.84
C TYR A 111 11.19 7.92 -15.73
N ALA A 112 11.75 7.87 -14.52
CA ALA A 112 11.36 8.81 -13.47
C ALA A 112 11.86 10.23 -13.76
N TRP A 113 11.00 11.21 -13.53
CA TRP A 113 11.45 12.58 -13.34
C TRP A 113 12.33 12.66 -12.10
N ARG A 114 13.54 13.18 -12.29
CA ARG A 114 14.48 13.44 -11.23
C ARG A 114 14.44 14.92 -10.91
N LYS A 115 14.57 15.26 -9.63
CA LYS A 115 14.92 16.63 -9.25
C LYS A 115 16.22 16.95 -10.00
N ALA A 116 16.21 17.99 -10.83
CA ALA A 116 17.45 18.45 -11.44
C ALA A 116 18.47 18.68 -10.32
N ALA A 117 19.70 18.20 -10.54
CA ALA A 117 20.79 18.39 -9.59
C ALA A 117 21.06 19.88 -9.36
#